data_AF-A0A9X4N3K2-F1
#
_entry.id   AF-A0A9X4N3K2-F1
#
_cell.length_a   1.000
_cell.length_b   1.000
_cell.length_c   1.000
_cell.angle_alpha   90.00
_cell.angle_beta   90.00
_cell.angle_gamma   90.00
#
_symmetry.space_group_name_H-M   'P 1'
#
loop_
_entity.id
_entity.type
_entity.pdbx_description
1 polymer ?
#
loop_
_entity_poly.entity_id
_entity_poly.type
_entity_poly.pdbx_seq_one_letter_code
_entity_poly.pdbx_strand_id
1 'polypeptide(L)'
;MMKSLLQILLIIILSGCSSSNNVKSIESNSPNSWINQEAPRYTIENSDGSKSKIKSHFISTLNVDDYETLKNHLNHIYDKKIDFGEHIIINFIDNDPKKHIDSYQVPWDIFYGNIKKDLAKLGKSNHFWIINPKVRNLNYYHDDKIQWIQDKDDVIRKLFFAYNGLNGGFVIFKPDANYFIKVGEYRKSDVLEAFKEFK
;
A
#
# COMPACT_ATOMS: atom_id res chain seq x y z
N MET A 1 67.12 -25.74 0.21
CA MET A 1 66.75 -24.43 0.77
C MET A 1 65.88 -23.71 -0.25
N MET A 2 64.81 -23.11 0.21
CA MET A 2 63.66 -22.57 -0.53
C MET A 2 63.95 -21.34 -1.42
N LYS A 3 63.08 -21.21 -2.45
CA LYS A 3 62.57 -19.98 -3.12
C LYS A 3 63.56 -19.29 -4.08
N SER A 4 63.16 -18.74 -5.23
CA SER A 4 61.86 -18.23 -5.67
C SER A 4 61.81 -18.13 -7.20
N LEU A 5 60.62 -18.36 -7.76
CA LEU A 5 60.24 -18.09 -9.15
C LEU A 5 60.27 -16.59 -9.48
N LEU A 6 60.55 -16.29 -10.75
CA LEU A 6 59.84 -15.26 -11.51
C LEU A 6 59.78 -15.71 -12.98
N GLN A 7 58.60 -16.11 -13.46
CA GLN A 7 58.32 -16.22 -14.89
C GLN A 7 57.05 -15.43 -15.17
N ILE A 8 57.23 -14.35 -15.93
CA ILE A 8 56.18 -13.62 -16.61
C ILE A 8 56.00 -14.32 -17.94
N LEU A 9 54.78 -14.78 -18.25
CA LEU A 9 54.38 -14.98 -19.63
C LEU A 9 52.93 -14.55 -19.84
N LEU A 10 52.78 -13.59 -20.73
CA LEU A 10 51.53 -13.12 -21.29
C LEU A 10 51.07 -14.15 -22.34
N ILE A 11 49.81 -14.60 -22.27
CA ILE A 11 49.17 -15.34 -23.35
C ILE A 11 47.82 -14.70 -23.63
N ILE A 12 47.65 -14.22 -24.87
CA ILE A 12 46.39 -13.82 -25.46
C ILE A 12 45.88 -15.02 -26.26
N ILE A 13 44.63 -15.46 -26.02
CA ILE A 13 43.87 -16.31 -26.96
C ILE A 13 42.45 -15.74 -27.09
N LEU A 14 42.05 -15.56 -28.35
CA LEU A 14 40.75 -15.10 -28.84
C LEU A 14 39.69 -16.22 -28.85
N SER A 15 38.42 -15.81 -28.86
CA SER A 15 37.24 -16.43 -29.51
C SER A 15 36.16 -17.09 -28.63
N GLY A 16 35.05 -16.35 -28.47
CA GLY A 16 33.64 -16.77 -28.63
C GLY A 16 33.10 -18.01 -27.91
N CYS A 17 32.13 -17.81 -26.99
CA CYS A 17 30.78 -18.40 -27.08
C CYS A 17 29.87 -17.86 -25.96
N SER A 18 28.59 -17.70 -26.32
CA SER A 18 27.48 -17.30 -25.46
C SER A 18 27.34 -18.18 -24.21
N SER A 19 27.07 -17.58 -23.06
CA SER A 19 26.32 -18.22 -21.97
C SER A 19 25.60 -17.16 -21.16
N SER A 20 24.27 -17.15 -21.34
CA SER A 20 23.31 -16.46 -20.50
C SER A 20 23.48 -16.84 -19.03
N ASN A 21 23.60 -15.86 -18.14
CA ASN A 21 23.11 -16.02 -16.77
C ASN A 21 21.89 -15.12 -16.63
N ASN A 22 20.78 -15.68 -17.11
CA ASN A 22 19.43 -15.31 -16.70
C ASN A 22 19.36 -15.36 -15.17
N VAL A 23 19.51 -14.21 -14.51
CA VAL A 23 18.78 -14.01 -13.26
C VAL A 23 17.34 -13.75 -13.70
N LYS A 24 16.57 -14.83 -13.81
CA LYS A 24 15.12 -14.74 -13.82
C LYS A 24 14.72 -14.17 -12.46
N SER A 25 14.50 -12.86 -12.39
CA SER A 25 13.51 -12.35 -11.46
C SER A 25 12.24 -13.15 -11.74
N ILE A 26 11.75 -13.84 -10.73
CA ILE A 26 10.41 -14.42 -10.78
C ILE A 26 9.48 -13.21 -10.66
N GLU A 27 9.30 -12.48 -11.76
CA GLU A 27 8.15 -11.62 -11.94
C GLU A 27 6.96 -12.54 -12.11
N SER A 28 6.24 -12.78 -11.01
CA SER A 28 4.85 -13.21 -11.09
C SER A 28 3.97 -12.03 -11.50
N ASN A 29 4.32 -11.35 -12.60
CA ASN A 29 3.47 -10.36 -13.21
C ASN A 29 2.50 -11.12 -14.11
N SER A 30 1.33 -11.47 -13.57
CA SER A 30 0.19 -11.86 -14.38
C SER A 30 -0.07 -10.72 -15.38
N PRO A 31 0.06 -10.93 -16.70
CA PRO A 31 -0.09 -9.85 -17.70
C PRO A 31 -1.48 -9.19 -17.69
N ASN A 32 -2.44 -9.78 -16.97
CA ASN A 32 -3.81 -9.28 -16.80
C ASN A 32 -4.10 -8.75 -15.39
N SER A 33 -3.08 -8.58 -14.55
CA SER A 33 -3.19 -8.03 -13.20
C SER A 33 -3.82 -6.63 -13.24
N TRP A 34 -4.92 -6.42 -12.52
CA TRP A 34 -5.64 -5.15 -12.57
C TRP A 34 -4.85 -4.01 -11.92
N ILE A 35 -3.93 -4.30 -10.99
CA ILE A 35 -3.07 -3.28 -10.37
C ILE A 35 -2.09 -2.64 -11.37
N ASN A 36 -1.86 -3.29 -12.53
CA ASN A 36 -0.97 -2.82 -13.59
C ASN A 36 -1.74 -2.24 -14.80
N GLN A 37 -3.08 -2.27 -14.79
CA GLN A 37 -3.89 -1.73 -15.88
C GLN A 37 -4.03 -0.20 -15.79
N GLU A 38 -4.44 0.45 -16.88
CA GLU A 38 -4.72 1.88 -16.81
C GLU A 38 -5.92 2.15 -15.90
N ALA A 39 -5.67 2.89 -14.83
CA ALA A 39 -6.70 3.21 -13.86
C ALA A 39 -7.76 4.17 -14.43
N PRO A 40 -9.06 3.87 -14.22
CA PRO A 40 -10.13 4.85 -14.35
C PRO A 40 -9.82 6.12 -13.55
N ARG A 41 -10.36 7.27 -13.98
CA ARG A 41 -10.14 8.54 -13.31
C ARG A 41 -11.44 9.07 -12.71
N TYR A 42 -11.40 9.42 -11.42
CA TYR A 42 -12.42 10.24 -10.79
C TYR A 42 -12.26 11.69 -11.23
N THR A 43 -13.38 12.39 -11.41
CA THR A 43 -13.39 13.86 -11.53
C THR A 43 -13.90 14.41 -10.23
N ILE A 44 -13.05 15.16 -9.52
CA ILE A 44 -13.43 15.85 -8.28
C ILE A 44 -13.54 17.35 -8.55
N GLU A 45 -14.49 18.00 -7.89
CA GLU A 45 -14.62 19.46 -7.88
C GLU A 45 -13.94 19.99 -6.61
N ASN A 46 -13.00 20.90 -6.80
CA ASN A 46 -12.26 21.55 -5.72
C ASN A 46 -13.09 22.70 -5.14
N SER A 47 -12.67 23.21 -3.97
CA SER A 47 -13.38 24.29 -3.28
C SER A 47 -13.46 25.60 -4.07
N ASP A 48 -12.57 25.81 -5.04
CA ASP A 48 -12.56 26.96 -5.96
C ASP A 48 -13.39 26.72 -7.24
N GLY A 49 -14.10 25.60 -7.34
CA GLY A 49 -14.88 25.19 -8.51
C GLY A 49 -14.05 24.57 -9.65
N SER A 50 -12.73 24.52 -9.52
CA SER A 50 -11.88 23.82 -10.49
C SER A 50 -12.09 22.31 -10.41
N LYS A 51 -11.76 21.59 -11.50
CA LYS A 51 -11.91 20.13 -11.57
C LYS A 51 -10.57 19.43 -11.66
N SER A 52 -10.32 18.49 -10.76
CA SER A 52 -9.13 17.63 -10.78
C SER A 52 -9.48 16.21 -11.22
N LYS A 53 -8.57 15.56 -11.94
CA LYS A 53 -8.69 14.14 -12.32
C LYS A 53 -7.75 13.30 -11.48
N ILE A 54 -8.29 12.31 -10.76
CA ILE A 54 -7.53 11.44 -9.86
C ILE A 54 -7.63 10.01 -10.36
N LYS A 55 -6.49 9.32 -10.52
CA LYS A 55 -6.48 7.89 -10.84
C LYS A 55 -7.09 7.08 -9.69
N SER A 56 -7.97 6.13 -10.00
CA SER A 56 -8.59 5.28 -8.98
C SER A 56 -7.60 4.33 -8.32
N HIS A 57 -6.48 4.04 -8.97
CA HIS A 57 -5.36 3.33 -8.39
C HIS A 57 -4.06 3.63 -9.13
N PHE A 58 -2.92 3.40 -8.48
CA PHE A 58 -1.60 3.46 -9.10
C PHE A 58 -0.53 2.84 -8.19
N ILE A 59 0.62 2.53 -8.79
CA ILE A 59 1.85 2.16 -8.09
C ILE A 59 2.79 3.37 -8.10
N SER A 60 3.49 3.59 -6.99
CA SER A 60 4.50 4.63 -6.85
C SER A 60 5.49 4.24 -5.75
N THR A 61 6.44 5.12 -5.45
CA THR A 61 7.47 4.93 -4.42
C THR A 61 7.53 6.19 -3.57
N LEU A 62 7.54 6.05 -2.25
CA LEU A 62 7.81 7.18 -1.37
C LEU A 62 9.30 7.55 -1.44
N ASN A 63 9.60 8.84 -1.35
CA ASN A 63 10.97 9.24 -1.04
C ASN A 63 11.32 8.84 0.41
N VAL A 64 12.62 8.91 0.74
CA VAL A 64 13.12 8.47 2.05
C VAL A 64 12.46 9.25 3.20
N ASP A 65 12.32 10.57 3.06
CA ASP A 65 11.78 11.43 4.12
C ASP A 65 10.29 11.15 4.39
N ASP A 66 9.49 10.97 3.34
CA ASP A 66 8.07 10.60 3.46
C ASP A 66 7.90 9.19 4.03
N TYR A 67 8.79 8.26 3.68
CA TYR A 67 8.76 6.91 4.24
C TYR A 67 9.13 6.91 5.73
N GLU A 68 10.17 7.62 6.15
CA GLU A 68 10.49 7.80 7.58
C GLU A 68 9.35 8.49 8.32
N THR A 69 8.72 9.50 7.72
CA THR A 69 7.54 10.19 8.28
C THR A 69 6.39 9.20 8.50
N LEU A 70 6.09 8.35 7.52
CA LEU A 70 5.09 7.30 7.65
C LEU A 70 5.42 6.33 8.81
N LYS A 71 6.65 5.84 8.87
CA LYS A 71 7.07 4.88 9.92
C LYS A 71 6.96 5.48 11.31
N ASN A 72 7.42 6.71 11.48
CA ASN A 72 7.35 7.43 12.75
C ASN A 72 5.90 7.66 13.15
N HIS A 73 5.04 8.08 12.21
CA HIS A 73 3.63 8.28 12.47
C HIS A 73 2.94 6.96 12.88
N LEU A 74 3.16 5.86 12.14
CA LEU A 74 2.57 4.56 12.49
C LEU A 74 3.02 4.06 13.87
N ASN A 75 4.30 4.22 14.22
CA ASN A 75 4.78 3.91 15.58
C ASN A 75 4.17 4.81 16.65
N HIS A 76 3.79 6.04 16.31
CA HIS A 76 3.16 6.98 17.25
C HIS A 76 1.70 6.64 17.53
N ILE A 77 0.95 6.22 16.50
CA ILE A 77 -0.49 5.94 16.61
C ILE A 77 -0.83 4.48 16.94
N TYR A 78 0.15 3.58 16.91
CA TYR A 78 -0.04 2.16 17.17
C TYR A 78 0.77 1.68 18.38
N ASP A 79 0.08 1.12 19.37
CA ASP A 79 0.68 0.75 20.66
C ASP A 79 1.54 -0.53 20.63
N LYS A 80 1.71 -1.16 19.47
CA LYS A 80 2.52 -2.39 19.33
C LYS A 80 3.67 -2.15 18.37
N LYS A 81 4.76 -2.87 18.60
CA LYS A 81 5.91 -2.87 17.69
C LYS A 81 5.47 -3.29 16.29
N ILE A 82 5.82 -2.47 15.30
CA ILE A 82 5.59 -2.72 13.88
C ILE A 82 6.88 -3.30 13.29
N ASP A 83 6.77 -4.38 12.52
CA ASP A 83 7.89 -4.89 11.73
C ASP A 83 7.85 -4.28 10.33
N PHE A 84 8.61 -3.22 10.10
CA PHE A 84 8.72 -2.56 8.79
C PHE A 84 9.49 -3.38 7.75
N GLY A 85 10.05 -4.54 8.14
CA GLY A 85 10.54 -5.55 7.20
C GLY A 85 9.41 -6.38 6.55
N GLU A 86 8.18 -6.25 7.04
CA GLU A 86 6.98 -6.84 6.44
C GLU A 86 6.19 -5.82 5.63
N HIS A 87 5.25 -6.32 4.82
CA HIS A 87 4.31 -5.45 4.11
C HIS A 87 3.43 -4.68 5.10
N ILE A 88 3.00 -3.49 4.71
CA ILE A 88 2.02 -2.70 5.49
C ILE A 88 0.78 -2.50 4.65
N ILE A 89 -0.39 -2.75 5.24
CA ILE A 89 -1.70 -2.53 4.62
C ILE A 89 -2.45 -1.54 5.49
N ILE A 90 -2.86 -0.42 4.90
CA ILE A 90 -3.67 0.61 5.58
C ILE A 90 -4.99 0.73 4.83
N ASN A 91 -6.08 0.40 5.52
CA ASN A 91 -7.42 0.75 5.12
C ASN A 91 -7.78 2.09 5.75
N PHE A 92 -8.13 3.09 4.92
CA PHE A 92 -8.35 4.46 5.36
C PHE A 92 -9.75 4.95 5.05
N ILE A 93 -10.40 5.59 6.02
CA ILE A 93 -11.68 6.29 5.86
C ILE A 93 -11.48 7.79 6.13
N ASP A 94 -11.84 8.63 5.16
CA ASP A 94 -11.54 10.07 5.24
C ASP A 94 -12.69 10.95 5.74
N ASN A 95 -13.95 10.57 5.47
CA ASN A 95 -15.10 11.44 5.72
C ASN A 95 -16.32 10.64 6.19
N ASP A 96 -17.19 11.28 6.97
CA ASP A 96 -18.50 10.75 7.34
C ASP A 96 -19.45 10.63 6.15
N PRO A 97 -20.47 9.76 6.21
CA PRO A 97 -21.56 9.76 5.25
C PRO A 97 -22.27 11.12 5.23
N LYS A 98 -22.74 11.54 4.05
CA LYS A 98 -23.51 12.80 3.89
C LYS A 98 -24.76 12.88 4.79
N LYS A 99 -25.34 11.72 5.14
CA LYS A 99 -26.49 11.62 6.04
C LYS A 99 -26.12 10.69 7.19
N HIS A 100 -26.27 11.20 8.41
CA HIS A 100 -26.09 10.44 9.64
C HIS A 100 -27.37 9.69 10.00
N ILE A 101 -27.25 8.39 10.27
CA ILE A 101 -28.34 7.56 10.80
C ILE A 101 -27.73 6.68 11.90
N ASP A 102 -28.09 6.95 13.15
CA ASP A 102 -27.42 6.39 14.34
C ASP A 102 -27.48 4.86 14.42
N SER A 103 -28.48 4.23 13.80
CA SER A 103 -28.69 2.77 13.82
C SER A 103 -28.26 2.05 12.54
N TYR A 104 -27.62 2.75 11.60
CA TYR A 104 -27.25 2.19 10.31
C TYR A 104 -25.75 1.96 10.21
N GLN A 105 -25.35 0.70 9.96
CA GLN A 105 -23.99 0.33 9.59
C GLN A 105 -23.92 0.09 8.08
N VAL A 106 -22.86 0.57 7.43
CA VAL A 106 -22.73 0.46 5.97
C VAL A 106 -22.47 -0.98 5.53
N PRO A 107 -23.16 -1.52 4.51
CA PRO A 107 -23.03 -2.91 4.08
C PRO A 107 -21.79 -3.16 3.20
N TRP A 108 -20.68 -2.46 3.44
CA TRP A 108 -19.45 -2.67 2.68
C TRP A 108 -18.79 -3.99 3.09
N ASP A 109 -18.59 -4.88 2.13
CA ASP A 109 -18.08 -6.25 2.31
C ASP A 109 -16.72 -6.30 3.04
N ILE A 110 -15.91 -5.26 2.89
CA ILE A 110 -14.62 -5.06 3.55
C ILE A 110 -14.69 -5.15 5.08
N PHE A 111 -15.83 -4.79 5.68
CA PHE A 111 -16.04 -4.83 7.13
C PHE A 111 -16.57 -6.18 7.63
N TYR A 112 -16.84 -7.13 6.73
CA TYR A 112 -17.40 -8.44 7.07
C TYR A 112 -16.37 -9.57 7.01
N GLY A 113 -16.56 -10.55 7.91
CA GLY A 113 -15.68 -11.69 8.06
C GLY A 113 -14.34 -11.33 8.71
N ASN A 114 -13.31 -12.16 8.48
CA ASN A 114 -12.00 -11.98 9.11
C ASN A 114 -10.92 -11.74 8.07
N ILE A 115 -10.81 -10.50 7.58
CA ILE A 115 -9.80 -10.12 6.58
C ILE A 115 -8.38 -10.39 7.07
N LYS A 116 -8.10 -10.21 8.37
CA LYS A 116 -6.78 -10.51 8.96
C LYS A 116 -6.38 -11.96 8.74
N LYS A 117 -7.31 -12.91 8.94
CA LYS A 117 -7.08 -14.34 8.66
C LYS A 117 -6.85 -14.60 7.18
N ASP A 118 -7.54 -13.87 6.30
CA ASP A 118 -7.39 -14.05 4.85
C ASP A 118 -6.06 -13.48 4.34
N LEU A 119 -5.65 -12.30 4.82
CA LEU A 119 -4.34 -11.71 4.56
C LEU A 119 -3.19 -12.61 5.05
N ALA A 120 -3.32 -13.19 6.24
CA ALA A 120 -2.31 -14.10 6.80
C ALA A 120 -2.05 -15.36 5.94
N LYS A 121 -3.04 -15.79 5.13
CA LYS A 121 -2.85 -16.90 4.17
C LYS A 121 -2.01 -16.49 2.95
N LEU A 122 -2.00 -15.20 2.62
CA LEU A 122 -1.30 -14.64 1.45
C LEU A 122 0.13 -14.22 1.80
N GLY A 123 0.37 -13.78 3.03
CA GLY A 123 1.69 -13.40 3.51
C GLY A 123 1.67 -12.69 4.84
N LYS A 124 2.86 -12.48 5.40
CA LYS A 124 3.02 -11.65 6.59
C LYS A 124 2.84 -10.17 6.22
N SER A 125 2.09 -9.47 7.05
CA SER A 125 1.82 -8.04 6.90
C SER A 125 1.37 -7.44 8.22
N ASN A 126 1.66 -6.16 8.40
CA ASN A 126 1.03 -5.32 9.38
C ASN A 126 -0.25 -4.72 8.75
N HIS A 127 -1.40 -4.91 9.39
CA HIS A 127 -2.68 -4.43 8.87
C HIS A 127 -3.31 -3.43 9.84
N PHE A 128 -3.69 -2.26 9.31
CA PHE A 128 -4.24 -1.14 10.07
C PHE A 128 -5.57 -0.67 9.49
N TRP A 129 -6.52 -0.39 10.39
CA TRP A 129 -7.73 0.37 10.11
C TRP A 129 -7.52 1.79 10.64
N ILE A 130 -7.29 2.74 9.73
CA ILE A 130 -7.00 4.13 10.09
C ILE A 130 -8.15 5.01 9.65
N ILE A 131 -8.49 6.01 10.47
CA ILE A 131 -9.58 6.93 10.19
C ILE A 131 -9.14 8.37 10.38
N ASN A 132 -9.63 9.26 9.51
CA ASN A 132 -9.44 10.69 9.69
C ASN A 132 -10.11 11.15 11.00
N PRO A 133 -9.46 11.97 11.85
CA PRO A 133 -10.05 12.49 13.09
C PRO A 133 -11.36 13.27 12.91
N LYS A 134 -11.66 13.72 11.68
CA LYS A 134 -12.90 14.40 11.32
C LYS A 134 -14.10 13.46 11.26
N VAL A 135 -13.90 12.15 11.08
CA VAL A 135 -14.98 11.16 11.04
C VAL A 135 -15.51 10.94 12.46
N ARG A 136 -16.81 11.16 12.64
CA ARG A 136 -17.48 11.08 13.95
C ARG A 136 -18.38 9.86 14.07
N ASN A 137 -18.95 9.37 12.97
CA ASN A 137 -19.90 8.26 12.98
C ASN A 137 -19.19 6.91 12.89
N LEU A 138 -18.51 6.51 13.96
CA LEU A 138 -17.80 5.22 13.99
C LEU A 138 -18.74 4.02 13.94
N ASN A 139 -19.98 4.14 14.45
CA ASN A 139 -20.99 3.09 14.33
C ASN A 139 -21.30 2.76 12.86
N TYR A 140 -21.42 3.77 12.00
CA TYR A 140 -21.60 3.56 10.55
C TYR A 140 -20.51 2.69 9.94
N TYR A 141 -19.28 2.80 10.46
CA TYR A 141 -18.10 2.05 10.05
C TYR A 141 -17.77 0.85 10.95
N HIS A 142 -18.78 0.26 11.61
CA HIS A 142 -18.64 -1.00 12.39
C HIS A 142 -17.60 -0.95 13.50
N ASP A 143 -17.61 0.09 14.33
CA ASP A 143 -16.73 0.20 15.51
C ASP A 143 -16.92 -0.89 16.56
N ASP A 144 -18.06 -1.59 16.53
CA ASP A 144 -18.30 -2.80 17.30
C ASP A 144 -17.42 -3.99 16.87
N LYS A 145 -16.87 -3.95 15.65
CA LYS A 145 -16.06 -5.03 15.04
C LYS A 145 -14.64 -4.59 14.69
N ILE A 146 -14.43 -3.29 14.47
CA ILE A 146 -13.19 -2.74 13.92
C ILE A 146 -12.55 -1.82 14.95
N GLN A 147 -11.29 -2.12 15.28
CA GLN A 147 -10.47 -1.24 16.08
C GLN A 147 -9.89 -0.13 15.20
N TRP A 148 -10.65 0.96 15.05
CA TRP A 148 -10.23 2.15 14.33
C TRP A 148 -9.11 2.89 15.07
N ILE A 149 -8.05 3.23 14.34
CA ILE A 149 -6.93 4.06 14.83
C ILE A 149 -7.07 5.45 14.21
N GLN A 150 -7.00 6.50 15.01
CA GLN A 150 -7.10 7.87 14.49
C GLN A 150 -5.77 8.33 13.88
N ASP A 151 -5.82 8.90 12.68
CA ASP A 151 -4.72 9.63 12.03
C ASP A 151 -4.57 11.03 12.66
N LYS A 152 -4.11 11.08 13.92
CA LYS A 152 -4.11 12.31 14.75
C LYS A 152 -3.40 13.51 14.11
N ASP A 153 -2.39 13.25 13.28
CA ASP A 153 -1.54 14.28 12.64
C ASP A 153 -1.87 14.47 11.14
N ASP A 154 -2.90 13.78 10.64
CA ASP A 154 -3.36 13.81 9.25
C ASP A 154 -2.27 13.35 8.26
N VAL A 155 -1.34 12.51 8.70
CA VAL A 155 -0.16 12.07 7.92
C VAL A 155 -0.61 11.11 6.82
N ILE A 156 -1.45 10.13 7.14
CA ILE A 156 -1.97 9.17 6.14
C ILE A 156 -2.80 9.91 5.10
N ARG A 157 -3.66 10.84 5.53
CA ARG A 157 -4.43 11.67 4.60
C ARG A 157 -3.50 12.48 3.69
N LYS A 158 -2.53 13.20 4.22
CA LYS A 158 -1.64 14.07 3.42
C LYS A 158 -0.80 13.30 2.42
N LEU A 159 -0.27 12.15 2.82
CA LEU A 159 0.59 11.34 1.94
C LEU A 159 -0.19 10.67 0.81
N PHE A 160 -1.43 10.22 1.07
CA PHE A 160 -2.12 9.30 0.16
C PHE A 160 -3.51 9.74 -0.29
N PHE A 161 -4.24 10.48 0.56
CA PHE A 161 -5.66 10.80 0.38
C PHE A 161 -5.92 12.32 0.41
N ALA A 162 -5.00 13.12 -0.14
CA ALA A 162 -5.05 14.58 -0.13
C ALA A 162 -6.06 15.16 -1.14
N TYR A 163 -7.28 14.64 -1.13
CA TYR A 163 -8.39 15.05 -1.99
C TYR A 163 -9.71 14.95 -1.24
N ASN A 164 -10.65 15.82 -1.59
CA ASN A 164 -11.97 15.82 -0.97
C ASN A 164 -12.93 14.90 -1.74
N GLY A 165 -13.84 14.23 -1.03
CA GLY A 165 -15.03 13.61 -1.61
C GLY A 165 -14.91 12.17 -2.11
N LEU A 166 -13.81 11.46 -1.83
CA LEU A 166 -13.62 10.06 -2.23
C LEU A 166 -13.62 9.06 -1.06
N ASN A 167 -14.13 9.44 0.12
CA ASN A 167 -14.30 8.59 1.32
C ASN A 167 -13.06 7.83 1.84
N GLY A 168 -11.88 7.96 1.21
CA GLY A 168 -10.64 7.29 1.60
C GLY A 168 -10.16 6.29 0.54
N GLY A 169 -9.80 5.08 0.98
CA GLY A 169 -9.30 4.00 0.13
C GLY A 169 -8.41 3.03 0.90
N PHE A 170 -7.45 2.41 0.22
CA PHE A 170 -6.41 1.62 0.88
C PHE A 170 -5.06 1.77 0.19
N VAL A 171 -4.00 1.50 0.95
CA VAL A 171 -2.62 1.48 0.44
C VAL A 171 -1.89 0.25 0.97
N ILE A 172 -1.04 -0.34 0.13
CA ILE A 172 -0.18 -1.48 0.44
C ILE A 172 1.27 -1.07 0.19
N PHE A 173 2.12 -1.18 1.20
CA PHE A 173 3.55 -0.90 1.12
C PHE A 173 4.36 -2.18 1.13
N LYS A 174 5.42 -2.18 0.33
CA LYS A 174 6.57 -3.06 0.46
C LYS A 174 7.60 -2.46 1.43
N PRO A 175 8.51 -3.29 1.99
CA PRO A 175 9.60 -2.81 2.84
C PRO A 175 10.56 -1.82 2.16
N ASP A 176 10.57 -1.78 0.83
CA ASP A 176 11.41 -0.90 0.00
C ASP A 176 10.75 0.44 -0.34
N ALA A 177 9.67 0.81 0.37
CA ALA A 177 8.87 2.03 0.18
C ALA A 177 8.07 2.11 -1.14
N ASN A 178 8.07 1.07 -1.98
CA ASN A 178 7.13 0.95 -3.08
C ASN A 178 5.71 0.72 -2.53
N TYR A 179 4.73 1.39 -3.11
CA TYR A 179 3.34 1.25 -2.69
C TYR A 179 2.36 1.15 -3.86
N PHE A 180 1.31 0.39 -3.62
CA PHE A 180 0.09 0.40 -4.42
C PHE A 180 -0.99 1.13 -3.62
N ILE A 181 -1.68 2.07 -4.26
CA ILE A 181 -2.83 2.75 -3.66
C ILE A 181 -4.07 2.53 -4.51
N LYS A 182 -5.20 2.31 -3.83
CA LYS A 182 -6.55 2.44 -4.40
C LYS A 182 -7.29 3.55 -3.68
N VAL A 183 -7.90 4.43 -4.46
CA VAL A 183 -8.68 5.58 -4.02
C VAL A 183 -10.17 5.28 -4.18
N GLY A 184 -11.00 5.77 -3.26
CA GLY A 184 -12.44 5.61 -3.36
C GLY A 184 -12.96 4.40 -2.59
N GLU A 185 -14.21 4.04 -2.87
CA GLU A 185 -14.81 2.81 -2.36
C GLU A 185 -14.12 1.57 -2.95
N TYR A 186 -13.99 0.53 -2.13
CA TYR A 186 -13.31 -0.70 -2.50
C TYR A 186 -13.93 -1.90 -1.78
N ARG A 187 -13.70 -3.07 -2.36
CA ARG A 187 -14.17 -4.34 -1.82
C ARG A 187 -13.10 -5.07 -1.03
N LYS A 188 -13.52 -6.06 -0.24
CA LYS A 188 -12.59 -7.00 0.39
C LYS A 188 -11.70 -7.70 -0.63
N SER A 189 -12.27 -8.13 -1.75
CA SER A 189 -11.54 -8.76 -2.86
C SER A 189 -10.43 -7.87 -3.39
N ASP A 190 -10.67 -6.55 -3.50
CA ASP A 190 -9.69 -5.61 -4.04
C ASP A 190 -8.42 -5.58 -3.17
N VAL A 191 -8.57 -5.57 -1.84
CA VAL A 191 -7.43 -5.58 -0.91
C VAL A 191 -6.67 -6.90 -1.00
N LEU A 192 -7.38 -8.03 -1.04
CA LEU A 192 -6.77 -9.36 -1.07
C LEU A 192 -6.04 -9.62 -2.39
N GLU A 193 -6.63 -9.22 -3.51
CA GLU A 193 -6.03 -9.36 -4.84
C GLU A 193 -4.83 -8.42 -4.99
N ALA A 194 -4.96 -7.14 -4.61
CA ALA A 194 -3.85 -6.21 -4.64
C ALA A 194 -2.70 -6.69 -3.75
N PHE A 195 -2.97 -7.21 -2.55
CA PHE A 195 -1.93 -7.74 -1.68
C PHE A 195 -1.26 -8.98 -2.27
N LYS A 196 -2.02 -9.86 -2.92
CA LYS A 196 -1.48 -11.06 -3.57
C LYS A 196 -0.59 -10.70 -4.76
N GLU A 197 -0.98 -9.69 -5.55
CA GLU A 197 -0.30 -9.31 -6.78
C GLU A 197 0.87 -8.34 -6.58
N PHE A 198 0.82 -7.49 -5.54
CA PHE A 198 1.84 -6.47 -5.28
C PHE A 198 2.97 -6.91 -4.34
N LYS A 199 2.87 -8.13 -3.79
CA LYS A 199 3.82 -8.70 -2.82
C LYS A 199 5.24 -8.86 -3.36
#